data_AF-A0A7X7NCB6-F1
#
_entry.id   AF-A0A7X7NCB6-F1
#
_cell.length_a   1.000
_cell.length_b   1.000
_cell.length_c   1.000
_cell.angle_alpha   90.00
_cell.angle_beta   90.00
_cell.angle_gamma   90.00
#
_symmetry.space_group_name_H-M   'P 1'
#
loop_
_entity.id
_entity.type
_entity.pdbx_description
1 polymer ?
#
loop_
_entity_poly.entity_id
_entity_poly.type
_entity_poly.pdbx_seq_one_letter_code
_entity_poly.pdbx_strand_id
1 'polypeptide(L)'
;MIDYRSYEQSDLLPICADRGVSSVHSTFPRDGTREFEEINEFRYHLKATREHSITSGLPFYPESYQGLGAIQRVVPKPGTEVVLTAVAGRSLGEGELEHPALIIGKYGRGKVAFFASPIAWGAPQACSIWGRLGEYHQKFLAQFALWGIESK
;
A
#
# COMPACT_ATOMS: atom_id res chain seq x y z
N MET A 1 -13.36 16.19 14.96
CA MET A 1 -12.30 15.65 14.08
C MET A 1 -11.36 14.87 14.97
N ILE A 2 -11.18 13.57 14.75
CA ILE A 2 -10.27 12.74 15.55
C ILE A 2 -8.84 13.01 15.08
N ASP A 3 -7.93 13.27 16.03
CA ASP A 3 -6.51 13.46 15.75
C ASP A 3 -5.80 12.09 15.75
N TYR A 4 -5.49 11.56 14.57
CA TYR A 4 -4.81 10.27 14.40
C TYR A 4 -3.28 10.35 14.52
N ARG A 5 -2.70 11.54 14.74
CA ARG A 5 -1.24 11.75 14.74
C ARG A 5 -0.54 10.92 15.80
N SER A 6 -1.14 10.78 16.99
CA SER A 6 -0.58 9.98 18.07
C SER A 6 -0.50 8.49 17.71
N TYR A 7 -1.44 7.97 16.92
CA TYR A 7 -1.38 6.59 16.42
C TYR A 7 -0.32 6.44 15.33
N GLU A 8 -0.25 7.40 14.40
CA GLU A 8 0.69 7.36 13.28
C GLU A 8 2.17 7.55 13.67
N GLN A 9 2.41 8.24 14.78
CA GLN A 9 3.72 8.43 15.41
C GLN A 9 4.04 7.35 16.45
N SER A 10 3.10 6.43 16.71
CA SER A 10 3.32 5.39 17.70
C SER A 10 4.38 4.39 17.23
N ASP A 11 4.97 3.71 18.21
CA ASP A 11 5.90 2.62 17.93
C ASP A 11 5.22 1.40 17.29
N LEU A 12 3.88 1.35 17.29
CA LEU A 12 3.09 0.25 16.73
C LEU A 12 3.26 0.12 15.21
N LEU A 13 3.30 1.23 14.48
CA LEU A 13 3.33 1.18 13.02
C LEU A 13 4.74 0.89 12.50
N PRO A 14 4.89 0.11 11.40
CA PRO A 14 6.19 -0.22 10.81
C PRO A 14 6.81 0.92 9.97
N ILE A 15 6.45 2.18 10.25
CA ILE A 15 6.86 3.35 9.46
C ILE A 15 7.32 4.50 10.35
N CYS A 16 8.14 5.37 9.80
CA CYS A 16 8.53 6.66 10.36
C CYS A 16 7.73 7.79 9.71
N ALA A 17 7.55 8.90 10.43
CA ALA A 17 7.07 10.13 9.81
C ALA A 17 8.13 10.65 8.82
N ASP A 18 7.74 10.82 7.56
CA ASP A 18 8.55 11.56 6.61
C ASP A 18 8.56 13.04 7.05
N ARG A 19 9.74 13.57 7.36
CA ARG A 19 9.93 14.98 7.72
C ARG A 19 10.22 15.84 6.47
N GLY A 20 10.15 15.25 5.27
CA GLY A 20 10.18 15.96 4.00
C GLY A 20 8.96 16.86 3.83
N VAL A 21 9.24 18.14 3.58
CA VAL A 21 8.32 19.28 3.37
C VAL A 21 6.99 18.88 2.70
N SER A 22 5.89 19.11 3.43
CA SER A 22 4.52 19.08 2.90
C SER A 22 4.25 20.36 2.13
N SER A 23 3.93 20.21 0.85
CA SER A 23 3.30 21.26 0.05
C SER A 23 2.61 20.65 -1.16
N VAL A 24 1.68 19.73 -0.95
CA VAL A 24 0.71 19.38 -2.00
C VAL A 24 -0.69 19.36 -1.39
N HIS A 25 -1.49 20.36 -1.78
CA HIS A 25 -2.91 20.45 -1.50
C HIS A 25 -3.65 19.29 -2.17
N SER A 26 -3.92 18.21 -1.45
CA SER A 26 -4.75 17.09 -1.92
C SER A 26 -6.21 17.24 -1.45
N THR A 27 -7.14 16.82 -2.31
CA THR A 27 -8.59 16.85 -2.07
C THR A 27 -9.11 15.65 -1.27
N PHE A 28 -8.23 14.71 -0.89
CA PHE A 28 -8.56 13.51 -0.12
C PHE A 28 -8.48 13.74 1.40
N PRO A 29 -9.19 12.92 2.21
CA PRO A 29 -9.16 13.04 3.67
C PRO A 29 -7.72 12.89 4.19
N ARG A 30 -7.29 13.85 4.99
CA ARG A 30 -6.06 13.78 5.77
C ARG A 30 -6.25 12.74 6.88
N ASP A 31 -5.49 11.66 6.85
CA ASP A 31 -5.30 10.84 8.04
C ASP A 31 -4.17 11.45 8.87
N GLY A 32 -4.51 12.08 10.00
CA GLY A 32 -3.60 12.51 11.05
C GLY A 32 -2.48 13.49 10.68
N THR A 33 -1.45 13.05 9.97
CA THR A 33 -0.21 13.80 9.68
C THR A 33 0.20 13.89 8.21
N ARG A 34 -0.40 13.14 7.28
CA ARG A 34 0.26 12.88 5.97
C ARG A 34 -0.59 13.24 4.76
N GLU A 35 0.07 13.78 3.74
CA GLU A 35 -0.53 14.11 2.45
C GLU A 35 -0.57 12.87 1.56
N PHE A 36 -1.74 12.56 1.04
CA PHE A 36 -1.89 11.64 -0.08
C PHE A 36 -1.58 12.42 -1.35
N GLU A 37 -0.61 11.94 -2.13
CA GLU A 37 -0.38 12.42 -3.48
C GLU A 37 -1.40 11.76 -4.40
N GLU A 38 -2.26 12.58 -4.99
CA GLU A 38 -3.17 12.12 -6.03
C GLU A 38 -2.34 11.72 -7.24
N ILE A 39 -2.53 10.47 -7.65
CA ILE A 39 -1.85 9.89 -8.79
C ILE A 39 -2.88 9.33 -9.75
N ASN A 40 -2.54 9.31 -11.04
CA ASN A 40 -3.40 8.69 -12.03
C ASN A 40 -3.32 7.17 -11.85
N GLU A 41 -4.44 6.54 -11.51
CA GLU A 41 -4.53 5.09 -11.23
C GLU A 41 -4.11 4.20 -12.39
N PHE A 42 -4.15 4.71 -13.63
CA PHE A 42 -3.68 3.98 -14.79
C PHE A 42 -2.16 4.05 -14.98
N ARG A 43 -1.48 4.89 -14.18
CA ARG A 43 -0.03 5.15 -14.31
C ARG A 43 0.82 4.48 -13.25
N TYR A 44 0.26 4.19 -12.09
CA TYR A 44 0.99 3.53 -11.02
C TYR A 44 0.41 2.15 -10.74
N HIS A 45 1.30 1.21 -10.51
CA HIS A 45 0.96 -0.18 -10.33
C HIS A 45 1.61 -0.76 -9.08
N LEU A 46 0.97 -1.78 -8.50
CA LEU A 46 1.58 -2.55 -7.43
C LEU A 46 2.52 -3.61 -7.99
N LYS A 47 3.74 -3.62 -7.47
CA LYS A 47 4.77 -4.61 -7.76
C LYS A 47 5.12 -5.33 -6.47
N ALA A 48 5.16 -6.66 -6.51
CA ALA A 48 5.70 -7.43 -5.41
C ALA A 48 7.23 -7.27 -5.39
N THR A 49 7.80 -6.93 -4.24
CA THR A 49 9.25 -6.78 -4.09
C THR A 49 9.96 -8.13 -4.06
N ARG A 50 9.26 -9.16 -3.60
CA ARG A 50 9.71 -10.55 -3.50
C ARG A 50 8.52 -11.49 -3.30
N GLU A 51 8.80 -12.79 -3.31
CA GLU A 51 7.83 -13.80 -2.91
C GLU A 51 7.50 -13.68 -1.42
N HIS A 52 6.21 -13.55 -1.10
CA HIS A 52 5.70 -13.45 0.26
C HIS A 52 4.32 -14.13 0.35
N SER A 53 3.94 -14.68 1.51
CA SER A 53 2.65 -15.40 1.65
C SER A 53 1.43 -14.52 1.32
N ILE A 54 1.54 -13.22 1.61
CA ILE A 54 0.54 -12.19 1.23
C ILE A 54 0.36 -12.08 -0.30
N THR A 55 1.41 -12.27 -1.09
CA THR A 55 1.42 -12.01 -2.54
C THR A 55 1.48 -13.29 -3.39
N SER A 56 1.63 -14.45 -2.76
CA SER A 56 1.90 -15.71 -3.44
C SER A 56 0.76 -16.12 -4.39
N GLY A 57 1.10 -16.34 -5.67
CA GLY A 57 0.14 -16.74 -6.69
C GLY A 57 -0.90 -15.66 -7.02
N LEU A 58 -0.58 -14.38 -6.79
CA LEU A 58 -1.33 -13.24 -7.28
C LEU A 58 -0.54 -12.55 -8.41
N PRO A 59 -1.21 -12.15 -9.51
CA PRO A 59 -0.53 -11.45 -10.59
C PRO A 59 -0.35 -9.98 -10.19
N PHE A 60 0.89 -9.54 -10.03
CA PHE A 60 1.24 -8.12 -9.81
C PHE A 60 1.87 -7.55 -11.09
N TYR A 61 2.28 -6.28 -11.08
CA TYR A 61 3.06 -5.73 -12.18
C TYR A 61 4.42 -6.44 -12.28
N PRO A 62 4.87 -6.82 -13.50
CA PRO A 62 4.32 -6.45 -14.82
C PRO A 62 3.26 -7.41 -15.40
N GLU A 63 2.95 -8.54 -14.77
CA GLU A 63 1.99 -9.53 -15.28
C GLU A 63 0.53 -9.01 -15.27
N SER A 64 0.23 -8.05 -14.40
CA SER A 64 -1.07 -7.38 -14.32
C SER A 64 -0.93 -5.95 -13.81
N TYR A 65 -1.95 -5.13 -14.03
CA TYR A 65 -1.96 -3.70 -13.71
C TYR A 65 -2.99 -3.43 -12.61
N GLN A 66 -2.54 -3.32 -11.35
CA GLN A 66 -3.39 -2.88 -10.24
C GLN A 66 -3.30 -1.37 -10.14
N GLY A 67 -4.38 -0.65 -10.44
CA GLY A 67 -4.38 0.80 -10.32
C GLY A 67 -4.30 1.28 -8.87
N LEU A 68 -3.60 2.41 -8.67
CA LEU A 68 -3.46 3.06 -7.36
C LEU A 68 -4.11 4.44 -7.38
N GLY A 69 -5.04 4.69 -6.46
CA GLY A 69 -5.79 5.95 -6.45
C GLY A 69 -5.02 7.10 -5.79
N ALA A 70 -4.06 6.75 -4.92
CA ALA A 70 -3.22 7.68 -4.21
C ALA A 70 -1.93 6.99 -3.73
N ILE A 71 -0.89 7.80 -3.52
CA ILE A 71 0.35 7.37 -2.84
C ILE A 71 0.51 8.17 -1.56
N GLN A 72 0.68 7.49 -0.43
CA GLN A 72 1.18 8.11 0.79
C GLN A 72 2.70 7.94 0.87
N ARG A 73 3.42 9.05 0.94
CA ARG A 73 4.89 9.01 1.11
C ARG A 73 5.21 8.61 2.55
N VAL A 74 5.86 7.45 2.69
CA VAL A 74 6.27 6.89 3.99
C VAL A 74 7.67 6.33 3.93
N VAL A 75 8.36 6.36 5.07
CA VAL A 75 9.67 5.74 5.23
C VAL A 75 9.52 4.49 6.12
N PRO A 76 9.88 3.29 5.66
CA PRO A 76 9.86 2.09 6.49
C PRO A 76 10.82 2.21 7.68
N LYS A 77 10.44 1.70 8.86
CA LYS A 77 11.35 1.61 10.01
C LYS A 77 12.46 0.58 9.76
N PRO A 78 13.67 0.73 10.36
CA PRO A 78 14.67 -0.33 10.33
C PRO A 78 14.12 -1.67 10.83
N GLY A 79 14.44 -2.76 10.13
CA GLY A 79 13.95 -4.10 10.48
C GLY A 79 12.51 -4.41 10.05
N THR A 80 11.86 -3.49 9.33
CA THR A 80 10.59 -3.75 8.65
C THR A 80 10.83 -4.19 7.21
N GLU A 81 9.78 -4.75 6.61
CA GLU A 81 9.84 -5.30 5.26
C GLU A 81 8.81 -4.62 4.37
N VAL A 82 9.24 -4.18 3.19
CA VAL A 82 8.35 -3.69 2.13
C VAL A 82 7.96 -4.88 1.26
N VAL A 83 6.69 -5.27 1.26
CA VAL A 83 6.15 -6.41 0.49
C VAL A 83 5.64 -5.97 -0.88
N LEU A 84 5.04 -4.77 -0.94
CA LEU A 84 4.57 -4.17 -2.19
C LEU A 84 5.18 -2.79 -2.35
N THR A 85 5.58 -2.46 -3.59
CA THR A 85 5.94 -1.11 -4.02
C THR A 85 4.93 -0.61 -5.05
N ALA A 86 4.62 0.67 -4.97
CA ALA A 86 3.96 1.42 -6.03
C ALA A 86 5.04 1.86 -7.02
N VAL A 87 4.88 1.47 -8.28
CA VAL A 87 5.82 1.81 -9.35
C VAL A 87 5.10 2.52 -10.49
N ALA A 88 5.74 3.55 -11.04
CA ALA A 88 5.29 4.16 -12.28
C ALA A 88 5.41 3.14 -13.43
N GLY A 89 4.35 2.97 -14.22
CA GLY A 89 4.37 2.14 -15.41
C GLY A 89 5.38 2.66 -16.44
N ARG A 90 5.91 1.75 -17.28
CA ARG A 90 6.94 2.05 -18.31
C ARG A 90 6.60 3.22 -19.25
N SER A 91 5.33 3.59 -19.38
CA SER A 91 4.87 4.70 -20.22
C SER A 91 5.26 6.08 -19.71
N LEU A 92 5.76 6.21 -18.48
CA LEU A 92 6.07 7.52 -17.91
C LEU A 92 7.47 8.06 -18.20
N GLY A 93 8.46 7.24 -18.56
CA GLY A 93 9.83 7.71 -18.88
C GLY A 93 10.58 8.43 -17.74
N GLU A 94 9.88 8.76 -16.66
CA GLU A 94 10.40 9.19 -15.37
C GLU A 94 11.05 7.96 -14.72
N GLY A 95 12.28 8.08 -14.24
CA GLY A 95 13.00 6.98 -13.59
C GLY A 95 12.13 6.28 -12.55
N GLU A 96 12.31 4.98 -12.33
CA GLU A 96 11.49 4.14 -11.44
C GLU A 96 11.42 4.74 -10.03
N LEU A 97 10.45 5.64 -9.80
CA LEU A 97 10.10 6.12 -8.48
C LEU A 97 9.30 5.00 -7.82
N GLU A 98 10.00 4.19 -7.04
CA GLU A 98 9.40 3.15 -6.22
C GLU A 98 9.01 3.74 -4.86
N HIS A 99 7.71 3.74 -4.56
CA HIS A 99 7.18 4.14 -3.26
C HIS A 99 6.72 2.90 -2.49
N PRO A 100 7.01 2.76 -1.19
CA PRO A 100 6.45 1.67 -0.40
C PRO A 100 4.93 1.70 -0.41
N ALA A 101 4.29 0.56 -0.70
CA ALA A 101 2.83 0.44 -0.75
C ALA A 101 2.28 -0.45 0.38
N LEU A 102 2.95 -1.57 0.69
CA LEU A 102 2.64 -2.41 1.84
C LEU A 102 3.92 -2.68 2.63
N ILE A 103 3.93 -2.27 3.89
CA ILE A 103 5.04 -2.44 4.80
C ILE A 103 4.57 -3.32 5.95
N ILE A 104 5.35 -4.34 6.30
CA ILE A 104 5.07 -5.24 7.43
C ILE A 104 6.20 -5.20 8.45
N GLY A 105 5.87 -5.51 9.69
CA GLY A 105 6.84 -5.57 10.78
C GLY A 105 6.31 -6.34 11.97
N LYS A 106 6.97 -6.14 13.11
CA LYS A 106 6.55 -6.69 14.39
C LYS A 106 6.45 -5.58 15.43
N TYR A 107 5.49 -5.73 16.33
CA TYR A 107 5.42 -4.94 17.56
C TYR A 107 5.22 -5.88 18.74
N GLY A 108 6.23 -6.00 19.60
CA GLY A 108 6.30 -7.06 20.61
C GLY A 108 6.23 -8.44 19.95
N ARG A 109 5.21 -9.23 20.31
CA ARG A 109 4.92 -10.55 19.71
C ARG A 109 3.95 -10.48 18.53
N GLY A 110 3.35 -9.32 18.28
CA GLY A 110 2.36 -9.11 17.23
C GLY A 110 2.99 -8.82 15.87
N LYS A 111 2.25 -9.15 14.82
CA LYS A 111 2.51 -8.71 13.44
C LYS A 111 1.78 -7.40 13.20
N VAL A 112 2.42 -6.48 12.50
CA VAL A 112 1.84 -5.18 12.13
C VAL A 112 2.06 -4.94 10.66
N ALA A 113 1.12 -4.27 10.02
CA ALA A 113 1.17 -3.94 8.61
C ALA A 113 0.60 -2.54 8.37
N PHE A 114 1.14 -1.87 7.36
CA PHE A 114 0.73 -0.54 6.95
C PHE A 114 0.60 -0.48 5.44
N PHE A 115 -0.59 -0.07 4.98
CA PHE A 115 -0.89 0.16 3.57
C PHE A 115 -0.77 1.65 3.26
N ALA A 116 0.31 2.06 2.62
CA ALA A 116 0.59 3.45 2.28
C ALA A 116 0.01 3.86 0.92
N SER A 117 -0.14 2.91 0.01
CA SER A 117 -0.79 3.17 -1.29
C SER A 117 -1.96 2.22 -1.39
N PRO A 118 -3.13 2.58 -0.82
CA PRO A 118 -4.30 1.74 -0.95
C PRO A 118 -4.60 1.56 -2.43
N ILE A 119 -4.94 0.32 -2.80
CA ILE A 119 -5.45 0.03 -4.14
C ILE A 119 -6.64 0.95 -4.40
N ALA A 120 -6.73 1.53 -5.60
CA ALA A 120 -7.86 2.37 -5.96
C ALA A 120 -9.14 1.53 -5.90
N TRP A 121 -9.81 1.54 -4.76
CA TRP A 121 -11.09 0.88 -4.55
C TRP A 121 -12.23 1.80 -4.96
N GLY A 122 -12.09 2.52 -6.08
CA GLY A 122 -13.18 3.31 -6.66
C GLY A 122 -14.47 2.47 -6.72
N ALA A 123 -15.64 3.10 -6.73
CA ALA A 123 -16.93 2.39 -6.69
C ALA A 123 -16.94 1.24 -7.72
N PRO A 124 -16.76 -0.02 -7.27
CA PRO A 124 -16.47 -1.10 -8.21
C PRO A 124 -17.70 -1.26 -9.09
N GLN A 125 -17.51 -1.22 -10.40
CA GLN A 125 -18.59 -1.61 -11.30
C GLN A 125 -19.00 -3.05 -10.92
N ALA A 126 -20.28 -3.38 -11.01
CA ALA A 126 -20.76 -4.71 -10.57
C ALA A 126 -19.98 -5.87 -11.23
N CYS A 127 -19.48 -5.67 -12.45
CA CYS A 127 -18.63 -6.62 -13.16
C CYS A 127 -17.26 -6.85 -12.49
N SER A 128 -16.73 -5.90 -11.72
CA SER A 128 -15.49 -6.03 -10.95
C SER A 128 -15.64 -6.97 -9.77
N ILE A 129 -16.85 -7.14 -9.22
CA ILE A 129 -17.13 -8.05 -8.09
C ILE A 129 -17.19 -9.51 -8.58
N TRP A 130 -17.81 -9.73 -9.73
CA TRP A 130 -18.02 -11.06 -10.32
C TRP A 130 -16.96 -11.47 -11.34
N GLY A 131 -15.98 -10.60 -11.59
CA GLY A 131 -14.87 -10.86 -12.51
C GLY A 131 -13.58 -11.22 -11.79
N ARG A 132 -12.53 -11.50 -12.57
CA ARG A 132 -11.19 -11.84 -12.08
C ARG A 132 -10.57 -10.79 -11.14
N LEU A 133 -11.01 -9.53 -11.26
CA LEU A 133 -10.60 -8.45 -10.36
C LEU A 133 -11.12 -8.67 -8.92
N GLY A 134 -12.35 -9.15 -8.78
CA GLY A 134 -12.96 -9.46 -7.49
C GLY A 134 -12.30 -10.68 -6.83
N GLU A 135 -11.99 -11.70 -7.62
CA GLU A 135 -11.25 -12.88 -7.18
C GLU A 135 -9.85 -12.50 -6.66
N TYR A 136 -9.15 -11.62 -7.38
CA TYR A 136 -7.86 -11.06 -6.93
C TYR A 136 -7.99 -10.37 -5.58
N HIS A 137 -8.97 -9.48 -5.40
CA HIS A 137 -9.16 -8.75 -4.14
C HIS A 137 -9.49 -9.70 -2.98
N GLN A 138 -10.38 -10.66 -3.19
CA GLN A 138 -10.74 -11.64 -2.18
C GLN A 138 -9.54 -12.49 -1.77
N LYS A 139 -8.76 -12.96 -2.74
CA LYS A 139 -7.58 -13.79 -2.48
C LYS A 139 -6.48 -12.99 -1.77
N PHE A 140 -6.22 -11.76 -2.18
CA PHE A 140 -5.26 -10.87 -1.50
C PHE A 140 -5.64 -10.63 -0.04
N LEU A 141 -6.89 -10.25 0.23
CA LEU A 141 -7.36 -10.01 1.60
C LEU A 141 -7.36 -11.28 2.44
N ALA A 142 -7.72 -12.43 1.86
CA ALA A 142 -7.65 -13.72 2.54
C ALA A 142 -6.21 -14.10 2.90
N GLN A 143 -5.27 -13.98 1.96
CA GLN A 143 -3.85 -14.25 2.20
C GLN A 143 -3.25 -13.29 3.22
N PHE A 144 -3.64 -12.02 3.18
CA PHE A 144 -3.23 -11.02 4.16
C PHE A 144 -3.74 -11.36 5.57
N ALA A 145 -5.01 -11.76 5.70
CA ALA A 145 -5.59 -12.19 6.96
C ALA A 145 -4.92 -13.46 7.50
N LEU A 146 -4.67 -14.44 6.64
CA LEU A 146 -3.94 -15.67 6.98
C LEU A 146 -2.52 -15.36 7.48
N TRP A 147 -1.79 -14.50 6.78
CA TRP A 147 -0.47 -14.03 7.23
C TRP A 147 -0.54 -13.38 8.61
N GLY A 148 -1.61 -12.64 8.93
CA GLY A 148 -1.80 -12.02 10.24
C GLY A 148 -1.91 -13.03 11.39
N ILE A 149 -2.50 -14.21 11.13
CA ILE A 149 -2.72 -15.26 12.14
C ILE A 149 -1.68 -16.39 12.12
N GLU A 150 -0.88 -16.49 11.04
CA GLU A 150 0.23 -17.43 10.96
C GLU A 150 1.15 -17.26 12.18
N SER A 151 1.34 -18.33 12.95
CA SER A 151 2.33 -18.34 14.01
C SER A 151 3.72 -18.48 13.38
N LYS A 152 4.64 -17.56 13.68
CA LYS A 152 6.07 -17.73 13.43
C LYS A 152 6.73 -18.25 14.69
#